data_AF-A0A0F9S4Y5-F1
#
_entry.id   AF-A0A0F9S4Y5-F1
#
_cell.length_a   1.000
_cell.length_b   1.000
_cell.length_c   1.000
_cell.angle_alpha   90.00
_cell.angle_beta   90.00
_cell.angle_gamma   90.00
#
_symmetry.space_group_name_H-M   'P 1'
#
loop_
_entity.id
_entity.type
_entity.pdbx_description
1 polymer ?
#
loop_
_entity_poly.entity_id
_entity_poly.type
_entity_poly.pdbx_seq_one_letter_code
_entity_poly.pdbx_strand_id
1 'polypeptide(L)' 'MKCPKCDAENKNNAEFCSLCNVRFTPKKPETLSGHEMVRSQILEARNTLKDARA' A
#
# COMPACT_ATOMS: atom_id res chain seq x y z
N MET A 1 9.88 4.52 22.30
CA MET A 1 9.32 3.21 21.93
C MET A 1 10.41 2.29 21.40
N LYS A 2 10.31 0.99 21.69
CA LYS A 2 11.27 -0.01 21.21
C LYS A 2 10.86 -0.52 19.83
N CYS A 3 11.81 -0.63 18.92
CA CYS A 3 11.55 -1.16 17.59
C CYS A 3 11.28 -2.68 17.65
N PRO A 4 10.15 -3.19 17.11
CA PRO A 4 9.84 -4.62 17.17
C PRO A 4 10.69 -5.48 16.21
N LYS A 5 11.45 -4.87 15.29
CA LYS A 5 12.27 -5.57 14.29
C LYS A 5 13.74 -5.67 14.66
N CYS A 6 14.29 -4.66 15.33
CA CYS A 6 15.72 -4.56 15.62
C CYS A 6 16.03 -4.08 17.04
N ASP A 7 15.02 -3.98 17.90
CA ASP A 7 15.14 -3.60 19.31
C ASP A 7 15.68 -2.20 19.63
N ALA A 8 16.00 -1.38 18.62
CA ALA A 8 16.47 -0.01 18.81
C ALA A 8 15.44 0.88 19.55
N GLU A 9 15.94 1.76 20.42
CA GLU A 9 15.12 2.77 21.09
C GLU A 9 14.85 3.96 20.15
N ASN A 10 13.58 4.36 20.06
CA ASN A 10 13.10 5.42 19.16
C ASN A 10 12.19 6.39 19.91
N LYS A 11 11.98 7.60 19.36
CA LYS A 11 10.98 8.56 19.89
C LYS A 11 9.59 7.92 19.90
N ASN A 12 8.75 8.25 20.89
CA ASN A 12 7.41 7.67 21.02
C ASN A 12 6.47 8.01 19.85
N ASN A 13 6.76 9.08 19.11
CA ASN A 13 6.02 9.54 17.93
C ASN A 13 6.84 9.38 16.63
N ALA A 14 7.88 8.55 16.62
CA ALA A 14 8.60 8.23 15.39
C ALA A 14 7.66 7.48 14.43
N GLU A 15 7.71 7.81 13.14
CA GLU A 15 6.99 7.06 12.10
C GLU A 15 7.80 5.86 11.58
N PHE A 16 9.13 5.95 11.68
CA PHE A 16 10.08 4.94 11.21
C PHE A 16 11.17 4.72 12.25
N CYS A 17 11.73 3.51 12.27
CA CYS A 17 12.91 3.21 13.07
C CYS A 17 14.15 3.91 12.49
N SER A 18 14.92 4.61 13.34
CA SER A 18 16.16 5.29 12.95
C SER A 18 17.29 4.36 12.51
N LEU A 19 17.21 3.07 12.86
CA LEU A 19 18.25 2.08 12.56
C LEU A 19 17.89 1.23 11.34
N CYS A 20 16.72 0.56 11.38
CA CYS A 20 16.34 -0.43 10.38
C CYS A 20 15.24 0.04 9.41
N ASN A 21 14.79 1.30 9.53
CA ASN A 21 13.81 1.95 8.66
C ASN A 21 12.44 1.26 8.56
N VAL A 22 12.12 0.34 9.48
CA VAL A 22 10.76 -0.23 9.56
C VAL A 22 9.78 0.87 9.95
N ARG A 23 8.64 0.94 9.26
CA ARG A 23 7.55 1.86 9.62
C ARG A 23 6.79 1.32 10.82
N PHE A 24 6.53 2.17 11.81
CA PHE A 24 5.79 1.79 13.03
C PHE A 24 4.28 1.83 12.83
N THR A 25 3.79 2.70 11.96
CA THR A 25 2.38 2.77 11.60
C THR A 25 2.10 1.86 10.39
N PRO A 26 1.05 1.02 10.44
CA PRO A 26 0.58 0.37 9.22
C PRO A 26 0.22 1.45 8.21
N LYS A 27 0.53 1.22 6.93
CA LYS A 27 0.01 2.10 5.87
C LYS A 27 -1.50 2.20 6.07
N LYS A 28 -2.06 3.41 6.01
CA LYS A 28 -3.52 3.56 5.83
C LYS A 28 -3.95 2.60 4.72
N PRO A 29 -5.14 1.99 4.82
CA PRO A 29 -5.63 1.10 3.78
C PRO A 29 -5.39 1.77 2.44
N GLU A 30 -4.58 1.12 1.61
CA GLU A 30 -4.10 1.68 0.37
C GLU A 30 -5.33 1.73 -0.54
N THR A 31 -6.04 2.87 -0.54
CA THR A 31 -7.02 3.13 -1.59
C THR A 31 -6.26 3.01 -2.91
N LEU A 32 -6.83 2.29 -3.89
CA LEU A 32 -6.23 2.16 -5.21
C LEU A 32 -5.72 3.53 -5.66
N SER A 33 -4.46 3.59 -6.09
CA SER A 33 -3.97 4.79 -6.74
C SER A 33 -4.86 5.11 -7.94
N GLY A 34 -4.94 6.38 -8.34
CA GLY A 34 -5.70 6.76 -9.52
C GLY A 34 -5.29 5.96 -10.77
N HIS A 35 -4.01 5.58 -10.85
CA HIS A 35 -3.48 4.76 -11.94
C HIS A 35 -3.99 3.31 -11.90
N GLU A 36 -4.07 2.71 -10.71
CA GLU A 36 -4.65 1.37 -10.53
C GLU A 36 -6.15 1.37 -10.80
N MET A 37 -6.86 2.43 -10.39
CA MET A 37 -8.30 2.57 -10.67
C MET A 37 -8.59 2.64 -12.17
N VAL A 38 -7.84 3.47 -12.91
CA VAL A 38 -7.97 3.56 -14.38
C VAL A 38 -7.63 2.21 -15.03
N ARG A 39 -6.57 1.52 -14.55
CA ARG A 39 -6.21 0.20 -15.05
C ARG A 39 -7.33 -0.82 -14.86
N SER A 40 -7.98 -0.85 -13.69
CA SER A 40 -9.11 -1.74 -13.42
C SER A 40 -10.27 -1.46 -14.39
N GLN A 41 -10.66 -0.19 -14.55
CA GLN A 41 -11.73 0.22 -15.46
C GLN A 41 -11.46 -0.20 -16.92
N ILE A 42 -10.22 -0.02 -17.39
CA ILE A 42 -9.83 -0.43 -18.75
C ILE A 42 -9.93 -1.95 -18.92
N LEU A 43 -9.49 -2.73 -17.92
CA LEU A 43 -9.54 -4.19 -17.98
C LEU A 43 -10.98 -4.71 -17.96
N GLU A 44 -11.83 -4.12 -17.12
CA GLU A 44 -13.26 -4.42 -17.05
C GLU A 44 -13.94 -4.13 -18.38
N ALA A 45 -13.77 -2.91 -18.92
CA ALA A 45 -14.34 -2.53 -20.21
C ALA A 45 -13.88 -3.47 -21.34
N ARG A 46 -12.60 -3.86 -21.35
CA ARG A 46 -12.05 -4.81 -22.33
C ARG A 46 -12.70 -6.18 -22.23
N ASN A 47 -12.94 -6.70 -21.02
CA ASN A 47 -13.54 -8.01 -20.84
C ASN A 47 -15.01 -8.00 -21.27
N THR A 48 -15.77 -6.97 -20.89
CA THR A 48 -17.16 -6.79 -21.35
C THR A 48 -17.26 -6.78 -22.88
N LEU A 49 -16.32 -6.12 -23.57
CA LEU A 49 -16.28 -6.12 -25.04
C LEU A 49 -15.94 -7.50 -25.64
N LYS A 50 -15.18 -8.34 -24.94
CA LYS A 50 -14.91 -9.72 -25.37
C LYS A 50 -16.15 -10.59 -25.20
N ASP A 51 -16.83 -10.45 -24.06
CA ASP A 51 -18.04 -11.24 -23.75
C ASP A 51 -19.19 -10.89 -24.70
N ALA A 52 -19.33 -9.62 -25.08
CA ALA A 52 -20.33 -9.18 -26.06
C ALA A 52 -20.07 -9.68 -27.50
N ARG A 53 -18.90 -10.26 -27.77
CA ARG A 53 -18.52 -10.81 -29.09
C ARG A 53 -18.58 -12.35 -29.13
N ALA A 54 -18.83 -13.01 -28.00
CA ALA A 54 -19.01 -14.45 -27.89
C ALA A 54 -20.47 -14.83 -28.18
#